data_AF-A0A9N9ECT0-F1
#
_entry.id   AF-A0A9N9ECT0-F1
#
_cell.length_a   1.000
_cell.length_b   1.000
_cell.length_c   1.000
_cell.angle_alpha   90.00
_cell.angle_beta   90.00
_cell.angle_gamma   90.00
#
_symmetry.space_group_name_H-M   'P 1'
#
loop_
_entity.id
_entity.type
_entity.pdbx_description
1 polymer ?
#
loop_
_entity_poly.entity_id
_entity_poly.type
_entity_poly.pdbx_seq_one_letter_code
_entity_poly.pdbx_strand_id
1 'polypeptide(L)'
;ALVPDKRGKKLTIKERAQYCAKTKDVWDIWLHALDLAVPKNNTDEAIVAASSCLSQFRKELAGAGVDLEQINTYAKLPNVTRASNKIQKRK
;
A
#
# COMPACT_ATOMS: atom_id res chain seq x y z
N ALA A 1 22.08 -5.31 -14.81
CA ALA A 1 21.41 -4.02 -15.06
C ALA A 1 21.13 -3.34 -13.72
N LEU A 2 21.85 -2.27 -13.41
CA LEU A 2 21.60 -1.46 -12.23
C LEU A 2 20.29 -0.69 -12.45
N VAL A 3 19.28 -0.98 -11.63
CA VAL A 3 18.03 -0.22 -11.61
C VAL A 3 18.40 1.24 -11.30
N PRO A 4 17.91 2.23 -12.07
CA PRO A 4 18.28 3.62 -11.84
C PRO A 4 17.94 4.00 -10.40
N ASP A 5 18.91 4.65 -9.75
CA ASP A 5 18.79 5.08 -8.36
C ASP A 5 17.72 6.17 -8.25
N LYS A 6 16.51 5.76 -7.83
CA LYS A 6 15.35 6.64 -7.58
C LYS A 6 15.25 7.04 -6.12
N ARG A 7 16.32 6.95 -5.31
CA ARG A 7 16.30 7.26 -3.85
C ARG A 7 15.72 8.63 -3.48
N GLY A 8 15.58 9.59 -4.40
CA GLY A 8 14.88 10.87 -4.20
C GLY A 8 13.51 11.03 -4.87
N LYS A 9 13.05 10.08 -5.71
CA LYS A 9 11.73 10.16 -6.37
C LYS A 9 10.72 9.32 -5.61
N LYS A 10 9.58 9.93 -5.25
CA LYS A 10 8.45 9.24 -4.62
C LYS A 10 7.94 8.16 -5.58
N LEU A 11 8.25 6.89 -5.29
CA LEU A 11 7.82 5.76 -6.12
C LEU A 11 6.30 5.72 -6.24
N THR A 12 5.82 5.49 -7.45
CA THR A 12 4.40 5.22 -7.70
C THR A 12 3.98 3.90 -7.04
N ILE A 13 2.68 3.71 -6.84
CA ILE A 13 2.13 2.48 -6.24
C ILE A 13 2.56 1.23 -7.03
N LYS A 14 2.53 1.31 -8.37
CA LYS A 14 2.96 0.23 -9.27
C LYS A 14 4.45 -0.07 -9.13
N GLU A 15 5.30 0.95 -9.09
CA GLU A 15 6.75 0.75 -8.92
C GLU A 15 7.08 0.11 -7.56
N ARG A 16 6.37 0.49 -6.49
CA ARG A 16 6.51 -0.15 -5.18
C ARG A 16 6.13 -1.63 -5.25
N ALA A 17 5.05 -1.96 -5.95
CA ALA A 17 4.60 -3.35 -6.04
C ALA A 17 5.57 -4.22 -6.85
N GLN A 18 6.07 -3.69 -7.98
CA GLN A 18 7.11 -4.34 -8.77
C GLN A 18 8.41 -4.52 -7.99
N TYR A 19 8.78 -3.54 -7.17
CA TYR A 19 9.93 -3.64 -6.26
C TYR A 19 9.74 -4.79 -5.26
N CYS A 20 8.60 -4.84 -4.55
CA CYS A 20 8.30 -5.90 -3.58
C CYS A 20 8.30 -7.29 -4.22
N ALA A 21 7.73 -7.43 -5.43
CA ALA A 21 7.74 -8.70 -6.16
C ALA A 21 9.16 -9.15 -6.55
N LYS A 22 10.05 -8.19 -6.81
CA LYS A 22 11.45 -8.46 -7.16
C LYS A 22 12.28 -8.84 -5.95
N THR A 23 12.13 -8.13 -4.83
CA THR A 23 12.89 -8.43 -3.61
C THR A 23 12.36 -9.67 -2.90
N LYS A 24 11.06 -9.95 -3.04
CA LYS A 24 10.35 -11.03 -2.33
C LYS A 24 10.47 -10.93 -0.81
N ASP A 25 10.84 -9.76 -0.29
CA ASP A 25 10.91 -9.49 1.14
C ASP A 25 9.55 -9.01 1.63
N VAL A 26 9.04 -9.70 2.64
CA VAL A 26 7.76 -9.37 3.28
C VAL A 26 7.81 -8.06 4.06
N TRP A 27 9.00 -7.64 4.52
CA TRP A 27 9.19 -6.36 5.20
C TRP A 27 9.05 -5.19 4.24
N ASP A 28 9.50 -5.32 2.99
CA ASP A 28 9.31 -4.30 1.95
C ASP A 28 7.82 -4.08 1.68
N ILE A 29 7.03 -5.17 1.61
CA ILE A 29 5.58 -5.12 1.43
C ILE A 29 4.94 -4.33 2.57
N TRP A 30 5.29 -4.68 3.81
CA TRP A 30 4.74 -4.04 4.99
C TRP A 30 5.11 -2.55 5.09
N LEU A 31 6.38 -2.20 4.84
CA LEU A 31 6.86 -0.83 4.92
C LEU A 31 6.19 0.06 3.85
N HIS A 32 6.08 -0.42 2.61
CA HIS A 32 5.40 0.32 1.55
C HIS A 32 3.89 0.42 1.78
N ALA A 33 3.26 -0.60 2.34
CA ALA A 33 1.85 -0.56 2.73
C ALA A 33 1.63 0.48 3.83
N LEU A 34 2.49 0.53 4.85
CA LEU A 34 2.41 1.52 5.93
C LEU A 34 2.53 2.95 5.40
N ASP A 35 3.55 3.23 4.60
CA ASP A 35 3.78 4.57 4.05
C ASP A 35 2.59 5.06 3.19
N LEU A 36 1.90 4.16 2.49
CA LEU A 36 0.68 4.48 1.74
C LEU A 36 -0.57 4.63 2.62
N ALA A 37 -0.60 3.97 3.76
CA ALA A 37 -1.74 3.92 4.66
C ALA A 37 -1.74 5.04 5.72
N VAL A 38 -0.65 5.81 5.82
CA VAL A 38 -0.58 7.01 6.66
C VAL A 38 -1.33 8.16 5.99
N PRO A 39 -2.46 8.61 6.53
CA PRO A 39 -3.19 9.74 5.98
C PRO A 39 -2.40 11.03 6.22
N LYS A 40 -2.49 11.99 5.29
CA LYS A 40 -1.76 13.27 5.37
C LYS A 40 -2.23 14.14 6.55
N ASN A 41 -3.49 13.97 6.97
CA ASN A 41 -4.11 14.63 8.11
C ASN A 41 -5.29 13.76 8.60
N ASN A 42 -5.98 14.19 9.65
CA ASN A 42 -7.07 13.41 10.26
C ASN A 42 -8.45 13.64 9.61
N THR A 43 -8.52 14.18 8.38
CA THR A 43 -9.82 14.37 7.73
C THR A 43 -10.37 13.05 7.18
N ASP A 44 -11.70 12.97 7.09
CA ASP A 44 -12.39 11.81 6.55
C ASP A 44 -11.92 11.49 5.11
N GLU A 45 -11.74 12.53 4.29
CA GLU A 45 -11.25 12.41 2.92
C GLU A 45 -9.83 11.85 2.87
N ALA A 46 -8.93 12.27 3.77
CA ALA A 46 -7.56 11.78 3.81
C ALA A 46 -7.48 10.31 4.26
N ILE A 47 -8.32 9.90 5.20
CA ILE A 47 -8.44 8.50 5.65
C ILE A 47 -8.97 7.62 4.51
N VAL A 48 -10.00 8.06 3.80
CA VAL A 48 -10.56 7.33 2.65
C VAL A 48 -9.53 7.25 1.52
N ALA A 49 -8.79 8.33 1.23
CA ALA A 49 -7.73 8.34 0.24
C ALA A 49 -6.61 7.34 0.59
N ALA A 50 -6.14 7.31 1.84
CA ALA A 50 -5.14 6.37 2.30
C ALA A 50 -5.60 4.91 2.16
N SER A 51 -6.85 4.61 2.54
CA SER A 51 -7.46 3.29 2.36
C SER A 51 -7.57 2.90 0.87
N SER A 52 -7.85 3.87 -0.01
CA SER A 52 -7.88 3.66 -1.46
C SER A 52 -6.49 3.34 -2.02
N CYS A 53 -5.46 4.11 -1.65
CA CYS A 53 -4.08 3.85 -2.05
C CYS A 53 -3.60 2.47 -1.60
N LEU A 54 -3.91 2.08 -0.36
CA LEU A 54 -3.58 0.75 0.16
C LEU A 54 -4.29 -0.37 -0.63
N SER A 55 -5.57 -0.18 -0.97
CA SER A 55 -6.32 -1.14 -1.78
C SER A 55 -5.74 -1.30 -3.18
N GLN A 56 -5.36 -0.19 -3.82
CA GLN A 56 -4.72 -0.21 -5.13
C GLN A 56 -3.34 -0.89 -5.07
N PHE A 57 -2.56 -0.63 -4.02
CA PHE A 57 -1.26 -1.29 -3.82
C PHE A 57 -1.38 -2.81 -3.74
N ARG A 58 -2.37 -3.33 -3.01
CA ARG A 58 -2.62 -4.78 -2.93
C ARG A 58 -2.97 -5.39 -4.29
N LYS A 59 -3.72 -4.66 -5.14
CA LYS A 59 -4.02 -5.10 -6.51
C LYS A 59 -2.76 -5.16 -7.38
N GLU A 60 -1.91 -4.13 -7.29
CA GLU A 60 -0.64 -4.10 -8.02
C GLU A 60 0.33 -5.19 -7.55
N LEU A 61 0.38 -5.51 -6.25
CA LEU A 61 1.18 -6.62 -5.71
C LEU A 61 0.74 -7.97 -6.29
N ALA A 62 -0.58 -8.22 -6.33
CA ALA A 62 -1.12 -9.43 -6.94
C ALA A 62 -0.81 -9.48 -8.44
N GLY A 63 -0.98 -8.37 -9.16
CA GLY A 63 -0.62 -8.26 -10.58
C GLY A 63 0.89 -8.42 -10.86
N ALA A 64 1.74 -8.11 -9.87
CA ALA A 64 3.19 -8.32 -9.94
C ALA A 64 3.63 -9.73 -9.53
N GLY A 65 2.69 -10.61 -9.14
CA GLY A 65 2.97 -12.00 -8.78
C GLY A 65 3.38 -12.23 -7.33
N VAL A 66 3.09 -11.30 -6.41
CA VAL A 66 3.25 -11.53 -4.98
C VAL A 66 2.14 -12.46 -4.48
N ASP A 67 2.49 -13.39 -3.60
CA ASP A 67 1.57 -14.37 -3.08
C ASP A 67 0.42 -13.72 -2.28
N LEU A 68 -0.79 -14.27 -2.43
CA LEU A 68 -1.98 -13.72 -1.81
C LEU A 68 -1.95 -13.79 -0.28
N GLU A 69 -1.31 -14.82 0.31
CA GLU A 69 -1.10 -14.97 1.75
C GLU A 69 -0.21 -13.84 2.27
N GLN A 70 0.88 -13.53 1.57
CA GLN A 70 1.77 -12.42 1.91
C GLN A 70 1.04 -11.07 1.82
N ILE A 71 0.27 -10.85 0.76
CA ILE A 71 -0.53 -9.61 0.59
C ILE A 71 -1.54 -9.45 1.74
N ASN A 72 -2.24 -10.52 2.09
CA ASN A 72 -3.26 -10.46 3.13
C ASN A 72 -2.68 -10.33 4.55
N THR A 73 -1.44 -10.77 4.74
CA THR A 73 -0.74 -10.65 6.02
C THR A 73 -0.10 -9.27 6.17
N TYR A 74 0.68 -8.83 5.18
CA TYR A 74 1.57 -7.67 5.31
C TYR A 74 0.99 -6.35 4.74
N ALA A 75 0.05 -6.42 3.80
CA ALA A 75 -0.52 -5.21 3.15
C ALA A 75 -1.97 -4.91 3.53
N LYS A 76 -2.62 -5.69 4.40
CA LYS A 76 -4.05 -5.54 4.73
C LYS A 76 -4.36 -4.37 5.66
N LEU A 77 -3.46 -4.03 6.59
CA LEU A 77 -3.56 -2.95 7.60
C LEU A 77 -5.01 -2.62 8.05
N PRO A 78 -5.65 -3.51 8.84
CA PRO A 78 -7.10 -3.48 9.08
C PRO A 78 -7.61 -2.22 9.76
N ASN A 79 -6.76 -1.52 10.51
CA ASN A 79 -7.14 -0.26 11.19
C ASN A 79 -7.55 0.83 10.20
N VAL A 80 -6.85 0.95 9.07
CA VAL A 80 -7.11 1.98 8.05
C VAL A 80 -8.38 1.66 7.29
N THR A 81 -8.57 0.40 6.89
CA THR A 81 -9.83 -0.06 6.29
C THR A 81 -11.03 0.14 7.22
N ARG A 82 -10.88 -0.18 8.51
CA ARG A 82 -11.95 0.01 9.50
C ARG A 82 -12.32 1.49 9.67
N ALA A 83 -11.33 2.38 9.71
CA ALA A 83 -11.56 3.82 9.82
C ALA A 83 -12.32 4.34 8.58
N SER A 84 -11.86 4.00 7.37
CA SER A 84 -12.54 4.35 6.11
C SER A 84 -13.99 3.84 6.07
N ASN A 85 -14.23 2.58 6.46
CA ASN A 85 -15.58 2.01 6.44
C ASN A 85 -16.53 2.71 7.44
N LYS A 86 -16.03 3.16 8.60
CA LYS A 86 -16.84 3.93 9.55
C LYS A 86 -17.26 5.27 8.97
N ILE A 87 -16.37 5.94 8.23
CA ILE A 87 -16.65 7.21 7.55
C ILE A 87 -17.71 7.02 6.48
N GLN A 88 -17.56 6.01 5.63
CA GLN A 88 -18.51 5.71 4.55
C GLN A 88 -19.91 5.35 5.04
N LYS A 89 -20.05 4.82 6.26
CA LYS A 89 -21.37 4.52 6.88
C LYS A 89 -22.04 5.74 7.51
N ARG A 90 -21.32 6.83 7.71
CA ARG A 90 -21.84 8.08 8.29
C ARG A 90 -22.32 9.06 7.22
N LYS A 91 -21.80 8.93 6.00
CA LYS A 91 -22.24 9.66 4.81
C LYS A 91 -23.38 8.90 4.14
#